data_AF-A0A0N0AUW7-F1
#
_entry.id   AF-A0A0N0AUW7-F1
#
_cell.length_a   1.000
_cell.length_b   1.000
_cell.length_c   1.000
_cell.angle_alpha   90.00
_cell.angle_beta   90.00
_cell.angle_gamma   90.00
#
_symmetry.space_group_name_H-M   'P 1'
#
loop_
_entity.id
_entity.type
_entity.pdbx_description
1 polymer ?
#
loop_
_entity_poly.entity_id
_entity_poly.type
_entity_poly.pdbx_seq_one_letter_code
_entity_poly.pdbx_strand_id
1 'polypeptide(L)'
;MPSPGEPPRAVLRSETLIVLALSLGASGVSALISFIGSLTRPGALKEQAATLNGSYAPGRPWLDLSWQLFGIATALVPVVLVAHLLLREGSGLRAIGFDRTRPWPDLGRGALVAAGIGSAGLAFYLAARASGFNLTVVPESLPDVWWKYPVLVLSAIQNSVVEEVVVVGYLLRRLGQLGWTPMAALVASSVLRGSYHLYQGVGGFIGNMVMGVVFVLLYRRWGRVGPLVVAHALLDIVAFVGYGLLAGKVGWLPTV
;
A
#
# COMPACT_ATOMS: atom_id res chain seq x y z
N MET A 1 11.12 -25.90 22.09
CA MET A 1 12.09 -24.84 22.46
C MET A 1 12.44 -24.07 21.19
N PRO A 2 12.62 -22.74 21.23
CA PRO A 2 13.12 -22.00 20.05
C PRO A 2 14.45 -22.59 19.60
N SER A 3 14.74 -22.59 18.30
CA SER A 3 16.06 -23.01 17.82
C SER A 3 17.14 -22.07 18.39
N PRO A 4 18.37 -22.56 18.67
CA PRO A 4 19.46 -21.70 19.11
C PRO A 4 19.64 -20.54 18.10
N GLY A 5 19.39 -19.30 18.54
CA GLY A 5 19.51 -18.09 17.70
C GLY A 5 18.21 -17.34 17.38
N GLU A 6 17.02 -17.89 17.64
CA GLU A 6 15.77 -17.11 17.47
C GLU A 6 15.51 -16.16 18.65
N PRO A 7 15.13 -14.89 18.40
CA PRO A 7 14.77 -13.97 19.47
C PRO A 7 13.62 -14.51 20.33
N PRO A 8 13.60 -14.23 21.65
CA PRO A 8 12.47 -14.60 22.49
C PRO A 8 11.15 -14.06 21.93
N ARG A 9 10.05 -14.79 22.13
CA ARG A 9 8.71 -14.38 21.64
C ARG A 9 8.30 -12.96 22.08
N ALA A 10 8.72 -12.53 23.27
CA ALA A 10 8.48 -11.17 23.77
C ALA A 10 9.17 -10.10 22.89
N VAL A 11 10.41 -10.37 22.44
CA VAL A 11 11.16 -9.47 21.56
C VAL A 11 10.48 -9.41 20.19
N LEU A 12 10.10 -10.54 19.60
CA LEU A 12 9.39 -10.57 18.32
C LEU A 12 8.07 -9.80 18.35
N ARG A 13 7.30 -9.92 19.45
CA ARG A 13 6.07 -9.14 19.64
C ARG A 13 6.37 -7.65 19.72
N SER A 14 7.34 -7.26 20.54
CA SER A 14 7.75 -5.85 20.70
C SER A 14 8.19 -5.23 19.37
N GLU A 15 9.10 -5.91 18.65
CA GLU A 15 9.57 -5.48 17.33
C GLU A 15 8.40 -5.32 16.34
N THR A 16 7.49 -6.29 16.29
CA THR A 16 6.32 -6.25 15.40
C THR A 16 5.43 -5.06 15.73
N LEU A 17 5.14 -4.84 17.01
CA LEU A 17 4.29 -3.73 17.45
C LEU A 17 4.95 -2.37 17.17
N ILE A 18 6.26 -2.23 17.39
CA ILE A 18 6.99 -0.99 17.10
C ILE A 18 6.98 -0.69 15.60
N VAL A 19 7.26 -1.69 14.75
CA VAL A 19 7.21 -1.52 13.29
C VAL A 19 5.82 -1.06 12.85
N LEU A 20 4.75 -1.72 13.34
CA LEU A 20 3.37 -1.34 13.00
C LEU A 20 3.00 0.06 13.53
N ALA A 21 3.38 0.39 14.77
CA ALA A 21 3.10 1.68 15.39
C ALA A 21 3.83 2.85 14.70
N LEU A 22 5.00 2.62 14.10
CA LEU A 22 5.73 3.61 13.32
C LEU A 22 5.28 3.67 11.85
N SER A 23 4.38 2.78 11.41
CA SER A 23 3.99 2.65 10.00
C SER A 23 2.48 2.40 9.83
N LEU A 24 2.11 1.29 9.19
CA LEU A 24 0.77 1.00 8.69
C LEU A 24 -0.25 0.71 9.79
N GLY A 25 0.21 0.37 11.01
CA GLY A 25 -0.65 0.34 12.18
C GLY A 25 -1.12 1.73 12.58
N ALA A 26 -0.21 2.71 12.61
CA ALA A 26 -0.57 4.11 12.82
C ALA A 26 -1.41 4.67 11.65
N SER A 27 -1.09 4.32 10.41
CA SER A 27 -1.93 4.66 9.25
C SER A 27 -3.34 4.09 9.37
N GLY A 28 -3.49 2.87 9.89
CA GLY A 28 -4.78 2.24 10.17
C GLY A 28 -5.62 3.01 11.19
N VAL A 29 -5.00 3.46 12.29
CA VAL A 29 -5.67 4.31 13.29
C VAL A 29 -6.05 5.67 12.69
N SER A 30 -5.14 6.30 11.96
CA SER A 30 -5.39 7.57 11.27
C SER A 30 -6.52 7.46 10.25
N ALA A 31 -6.57 6.35 9.50
CA ALA A 31 -7.61 6.08 8.52
C ALA A 31 -8.99 5.89 9.18
N LEU A 32 -9.04 5.21 10.32
CA LEU A 32 -10.28 5.07 11.11
C LEU A 32 -10.76 6.42 11.64
N ILE A 33 -9.87 7.24 12.20
CA ILE A 33 -10.20 8.59 12.67
C ILE A 33 -10.75 9.42 11.52
N SER A 34 -10.06 9.41 10.37
CA SER A 34 -10.47 10.14 9.17
C SER A 34 -11.84 9.71 8.67
N PHE A 35 -12.09 8.39 8.64
CA PHE A 35 -13.38 7.83 8.23
C PHE A 35 -14.52 8.23 9.17
N ILE A 36 -14.32 8.14 10.49
CA ILE A 36 -15.32 8.62 11.48
C ILE A 36 -15.57 10.12 11.31
N GLY A 37 -14.51 10.91 11.08
CA GLY A 37 -14.62 12.33 10.75
C GLY A 37 -15.51 12.56 9.52
N SER A 38 -15.32 11.79 8.46
CA SER A 38 -16.17 11.86 7.27
C SER A 38 -17.63 11.48 7.52
N LEU A 39 -17.89 10.46 8.35
CA LEU A 39 -19.25 10.02 8.73
C LEU A 39 -19.99 11.05 9.59
N THR A 40 -19.26 11.84 10.38
CA THR A 40 -19.83 12.78 11.36
C THR A 40 -19.91 14.21 10.83
N ARG A 41 -19.27 14.52 9.70
CA ARG A 41 -19.29 15.85 9.08
C ARG A 41 -20.64 16.14 8.42
N PRO A 42 -21.19 17.36 8.53
CA PRO A 42 -22.37 17.77 7.76
C PRO A 42 -22.11 17.69 6.25
N GLY A 43 -23.06 17.12 5.50
CA GLY A 43 -22.97 16.88 4.05
C GLY A 43 -23.02 15.39 3.70
N ALA A 44 -23.20 15.04 2.43
CA ALA A 44 -23.25 13.64 2.02
C ALA A 44 -21.83 13.05 1.88
N LEU A 45 -21.62 11.80 2.31
CA LEU A 45 -20.33 11.10 2.16
C LEU A 45 -19.83 11.05 0.72
N LYS A 46 -20.75 10.98 -0.25
CA LYS A 46 -20.47 10.97 -1.69
C LYS A 46 -19.83 12.27 -2.22
N GLU A 47 -19.89 13.36 -1.43
CA GLU A 47 -19.34 14.68 -1.79
C GLU A 47 -17.95 14.92 -1.20
N GLN A 48 -17.45 13.98 -0.39
CA GLN A 48 -16.13 14.07 0.23
C GLN A 48 -15.13 13.26 -0.58
N ALA A 49 -14.04 13.91 -1.01
CA ALA A 49 -12.96 13.26 -1.76
C ALA A 49 -11.72 13.13 -0.88
N ALA A 50 -11.14 11.93 -0.84
CA ALA A 50 -9.80 11.71 -0.30
C ALA A 50 -8.78 11.89 -1.43
N THR A 51 -7.89 12.87 -1.28
CA THR A 51 -6.75 13.07 -2.17
C THR A 51 -5.56 12.26 -1.67
N LEU A 52 -5.05 11.35 -2.51
CA LEU A 52 -3.86 10.55 -2.18
C LEU A 52 -2.57 11.34 -2.37
N ASN A 53 -2.36 11.94 -3.54
CA ASN A 53 -1.17 12.72 -3.87
C ASN A 53 -1.55 14.19 -4.14
N GLY A 54 -1.55 15.01 -3.08
CA GLY A 54 -1.85 16.44 -3.14
C GLY A 54 -0.61 17.33 -2.96
N SER A 55 -0.75 18.62 -3.29
CA SER A 55 0.29 19.62 -3.05
C SER A 55 0.38 19.97 -1.56
N TYR A 56 1.59 19.95 -0.99
CA TYR A 56 1.88 20.43 0.37
C TYR A 56 2.08 21.95 0.42
N ALA A 57 2.54 22.55 -0.67
CA ALA A 57 2.79 23.98 -0.76
C ALA A 57 2.28 24.57 -2.09
N PRO A 58 0.94 24.74 -2.23
CA PRO A 58 0.34 25.29 -3.42
C PRO A 58 0.96 26.63 -3.82
N GLY A 59 1.27 26.81 -5.11
CA GLY A 59 1.93 28.01 -5.65
C GLY A 59 3.43 28.11 -5.36
N ARG A 60 4.05 27.12 -4.70
CA ARG A 60 5.49 27.12 -4.33
C ARG A 60 6.17 25.82 -4.79
N PRO A 61 6.41 25.63 -6.11
CA PRO A 61 6.74 24.32 -6.68
C PRO A 61 7.99 23.64 -6.09
N TRP A 62 9.06 24.41 -5.80
CA TRP A 62 10.28 23.84 -5.24
C TRP A 62 10.11 23.42 -3.78
N LEU A 63 9.36 24.20 -2.98
CA LEU A 63 9.05 23.82 -1.61
C LEU A 63 8.15 22.58 -1.58
N ASP A 64 7.17 22.53 -2.47
CA ASP A 64 6.29 21.37 -2.61
C ASP A 64 7.11 20.12 -2.96
N LEU A 65 7.97 20.19 -3.99
CA LEU A 65 8.87 19.10 -4.34
C LEU A 65 9.74 18.65 -3.16
N SER A 66 10.29 19.58 -2.37
CA SER A 66 11.05 19.22 -1.16
C SER A 66 10.21 18.44 -0.15
N TRP A 67 8.95 18.84 0.08
CA TRP A 67 8.04 18.12 0.97
C TRP A 67 7.64 16.75 0.42
N GLN A 68 7.39 16.63 -0.88
CA GLN A 68 7.10 15.35 -1.53
C GLN A 68 8.26 14.36 -1.34
N LEU A 69 9.48 14.79 -1.68
CA LEU A 69 10.67 13.93 -1.55
C LEU A 69 10.98 13.58 -0.10
N PHE A 70 10.78 14.53 0.83
CA PHE A 70 10.91 14.27 2.26
C PHE A 70 9.88 13.24 2.74
N GLY A 71 8.61 13.38 2.34
CA GLY A 71 7.55 12.43 2.69
C GLY A 71 7.86 11.02 2.19
N ILE A 72 8.26 10.91 0.91
CA ILE A 72 8.66 9.63 0.30
C ILE A 72 9.85 9.01 1.05
N ALA A 73 10.90 9.79 1.30
CA ALA A 73 12.10 9.28 1.96
C ALA A 73 11.82 8.82 3.41
N THR A 74 11.03 9.58 4.16
CA THR A 74 10.70 9.26 5.55
C THR A 74 9.74 8.09 5.67
N ALA A 75 8.81 7.93 4.72
CA ALA A 75 7.92 6.78 4.66
C ALA A 75 8.66 5.44 4.46
N LEU A 76 9.88 5.45 3.92
CA LEU A 76 10.73 4.27 3.78
C LEU A 76 11.49 3.88 5.06
N VAL A 77 11.54 4.74 6.09
CA VAL A 77 12.27 4.47 7.34
C VAL A 77 11.79 3.19 8.05
N PRO A 78 10.49 2.89 8.16
CA PRO A 78 10.02 1.61 8.70
C PRO A 78 10.52 0.39 7.92
N VAL A 79 10.72 0.51 6.59
CA VAL A 79 11.29 -0.57 5.76
C VAL A 79 12.77 -0.76 6.09
N VAL A 80 13.52 0.33 6.30
CA VAL A 80 14.91 0.27 6.78
C VAL A 80 14.98 -0.39 8.16
N LEU A 81 14.05 -0.08 9.07
CA LEU A 81 13.94 -0.74 10.36
C LEU A 81 13.68 -2.24 10.21
N VAL A 82 12.73 -2.65 9.37
CA VAL A 82 12.49 -4.07 9.05
C VAL A 82 13.76 -4.74 8.52
N ALA A 83 14.46 -4.11 7.57
CA ALA A 83 15.71 -4.62 7.04
C ALA A 83 16.76 -4.81 8.14
N HIS A 84 16.92 -3.82 9.01
CA HIS A 84 17.84 -3.87 10.15
C HIS A 84 17.51 -5.02 11.11
N LEU A 85 16.24 -5.21 11.46
CA LEU A 85 15.79 -6.30 12.34
C LEU A 85 16.03 -7.67 11.71
N LEU A 86 15.75 -7.83 10.41
CA LEU A 86 16.00 -9.08 9.67
C LEU A 86 17.49 -9.37 9.53
N LEU A 87 18.33 -8.35 9.34
CA LEU A 87 19.79 -8.49 9.33
C LEU A 87 20.33 -8.89 10.71
N ARG A 88 19.80 -8.30 11.78
CA ARG A 88 20.20 -8.62 13.17
C ARG A 88 19.95 -10.07 13.55
N GLU A 89 18.90 -10.70 13.01
CA GLU A 89 18.64 -12.15 13.18
C GLU A 89 19.35 -13.04 12.14
N GLY A 90 20.28 -12.49 11.34
CA GLY A 90 21.10 -13.24 10.39
C GLY A 90 20.41 -13.65 9.08
N SER A 91 19.20 -13.15 8.81
CA SER A 91 18.38 -13.60 7.67
C SER A 91 18.36 -12.60 6.50
N GLY A 92 18.34 -11.30 6.82
CA GLY A 92 18.26 -10.19 5.86
C GLY A 92 16.97 -10.16 5.03
N LEU A 93 16.87 -9.24 4.07
CA LEU A 93 15.68 -9.08 3.22
C LEU A 93 15.42 -10.27 2.28
N ARG A 94 16.43 -11.11 2.04
CA ARG A 94 16.28 -12.38 1.33
C ARG A 94 15.33 -13.34 2.05
N ALA A 95 15.18 -13.23 3.37
CA ALA A 95 14.26 -14.04 4.17
C ALA A 95 12.78 -13.86 3.80
N ILE A 96 12.44 -12.73 3.19
CA ILE A 96 11.11 -12.41 2.68
C ILE A 96 11.10 -12.33 1.14
N GLY A 97 12.19 -12.77 0.51
CA GLY A 97 12.39 -12.72 -0.94
C GLY A 97 12.28 -11.31 -1.54
N PHE A 98 12.68 -10.29 -0.76
CA PHE A 98 12.89 -8.93 -1.23
C PHE A 98 14.39 -8.75 -1.51
N ASP A 99 14.84 -9.29 -2.62
CA ASP A 99 16.25 -9.33 -3.01
C ASP A 99 16.40 -9.21 -4.54
N ARG A 100 17.63 -9.01 -5.03
CA ARG A 100 17.93 -8.86 -6.46
C ARG A 100 18.25 -10.18 -7.18
N THR A 101 17.92 -11.34 -6.62
CA THR A 101 18.30 -12.63 -7.22
C THR A 101 17.45 -13.04 -8.42
N ARG A 102 16.21 -12.50 -8.55
CA ARG A 102 15.27 -12.86 -9.63
C ARG A 102 14.48 -11.65 -10.18
N PRO A 103 15.16 -10.58 -10.63
CA PRO A 103 14.48 -9.33 -11.01
C PRO A 103 13.52 -9.49 -12.19
N TRP A 104 13.91 -10.21 -13.25
CA TRP A 104 13.06 -10.38 -14.43
C TRP A 104 11.84 -11.27 -14.20
N PRO A 105 11.95 -12.43 -13.52
CA PRO A 105 10.78 -13.20 -13.12
C PRO A 105 9.85 -12.41 -12.19
N ASP A 106 10.41 -11.63 -11.24
CA ASP A 106 9.63 -10.81 -10.33
C ASP A 106 8.88 -9.72 -11.11
N LEU A 107 9.53 -9.07 -12.08
CA LEU A 107 8.90 -8.09 -12.97
C LEU A 107 7.77 -8.70 -13.80
N GLY A 108 8.01 -9.82 -14.48
CA GLY A 108 7.01 -10.46 -15.33
C GLY A 108 5.79 -10.96 -14.55
N ARG A 109 6.00 -11.59 -13.40
CA ARG A 109 4.90 -12.03 -12.52
C ARG A 109 4.12 -10.84 -11.96
N GLY A 110 4.82 -9.81 -11.50
CA GLY A 110 4.19 -8.61 -10.99
C GLY A 110 3.32 -7.91 -12.05
N ALA A 111 3.82 -7.79 -13.28
CA ALA A 111 3.08 -7.22 -14.39
C ALA A 111 1.81 -8.03 -14.73
N LEU A 112 1.89 -9.37 -14.74
CA LEU A 112 0.72 -10.23 -14.98
C LEU A 112 -0.33 -10.09 -13.87
N VAL A 113 0.10 -10.05 -12.60
CA VAL A 113 -0.80 -9.83 -11.46
C VAL A 113 -1.45 -8.44 -11.53
N ALA A 114 -0.67 -7.40 -11.82
CA ALA A 114 -1.17 -6.03 -11.99
C ALA A 114 -2.18 -5.94 -13.12
N ALA A 115 -1.92 -6.58 -14.26
CA ALA A 115 -2.87 -6.62 -15.38
C ALA A 115 -4.18 -7.31 -14.96
N GLY A 116 -4.11 -8.48 -14.31
CA GLY A 116 -5.30 -9.19 -13.86
C GLY A 116 -6.13 -8.41 -12.84
N ILE A 117 -5.49 -7.89 -11.79
CA ILE A 117 -6.17 -7.13 -10.74
C ILE A 117 -6.65 -5.78 -11.27
N GLY A 118 -5.84 -5.07 -12.04
CA GLY A 118 -6.17 -3.77 -12.60
C GLY A 118 -7.33 -3.85 -13.58
N SER A 119 -7.35 -4.85 -14.46
CA SER A 119 -8.49 -5.09 -15.36
C SER A 119 -9.77 -5.44 -14.60
N ALA A 120 -9.68 -6.31 -13.58
CA ALA A 120 -10.83 -6.65 -12.74
C ALA A 120 -11.37 -5.43 -11.98
N GLY A 121 -10.47 -4.62 -11.41
CA GLY A 121 -10.81 -3.38 -10.70
C GLY A 121 -11.46 -2.35 -11.62
N LEU A 122 -10.93 -2.15 -12.83
CA LEU A 122 -11.51 -1.25 -13.83
C LEU A 122 -12.89 -1.72 -14.28
N ALA A 123 -13.06 -3.02 -14.54
CA ALA A 123 -14.36 -3.59 -14.91
C ALA A 123 -15.40 -3.39 -13.79
N PHE A 124 -15.01 -3.64 -12.54
CA PHE A 124 -15.87 -3.40 -11.38
C PHE A 124 -16.25 -1.92 -11.24
N TYR A 125 -15.27 -1.01 -11.38
CA TYR A 125 -15.51 0.44 -11.35
C TYR A 125 -16.54 0.88 -12.39
N LEU A 126 -16.38 0.42 -13.64
CA LEU A 126 -17.29 0.74 -14.73
C LEU A 126 -18.71 0.18 -14.47
N ALA A 127 -18.82 -1.04 -13.93
CA ALA A 127 -20.11 -1.65 -13.58
C ALA A 127 -20.81 -0.93 -12.42
N ALA A 128 -20.08 -0.59 -11.36
CA ALA A 128 -20.60 0.15 -10.22
C ALA A 128 -21.14 1.51 -10.65
N ARG A 129 -20.39 2.21 -11.51
CA ARG A 129 -20.81 3.49 -12.06
C ARG A 129 -22.00 3.38 -13.00
N ALA A 130 -22.04 2.38 -13.88
CA ALA A 130 -23.21 2.12 -14.73
C ALA A 130 -24.47 1.83 -13.90
N SER A 131 -24.30 1.32 -12.67
CA SER A 131 -25.37 1.07 -11.70
C SER A 131 -25.73 2.29 -10.85
N GLY A 132 -25.14 3.47 -11.12
CA GLY A 132 -25.46 4.74 -10.43
C GLY A 132 -24.74 4.96 -9.09
N PHE A 133 -23.79 4.11 -8.70
CA PHE A 133 -22.95 4.36 -7.53
C PHE A 133 -21.87 5.40 -7.84
N ASN A 134 -21.74 6.41 -6.99
CA ASN A 134 -20.69 7.42 -7.12
C ASN A 134 -19.53 7.10 -6.16
N LEU A 135 -18.39 6.68 -6.72
CA LEU A 135 -17.15 6.44 -5.99
C LEU A 135 -16.14 7.51 -6.42
N THR A 136 -16.09 8.62 -5.70
CA THR A 136 -15.15 9.71 -5.99
C THR A 136 -13.89 9.53 -5.14
N VAL A 137 -12.91 8.80 -5.65
CA VAL A 137 -11.55 8.81 -5.12
C VAL A 137 -10.70 9.65 -6.07
N VAL A 138 -9.90 10.57 -5.54
CA VAL A 138 -8.99 11.42 -6.32
C VAL A 138 -7.57 10.89 -6.15
N PRO A 139 -7.04 10.12 -7.13
CA PRO A 139 -5.73 9.49 -7.00
C PRO A 139 -4.58 10.49 -6.93
N GLU A 140 -4.73 11.65 -7.57
CA GLU A 140 -3.75 12.74 -7.51
C GLU A 140 -4.41 14.09 -7.83
N SER A 141 -3.83 15.16 -7.26
CA SER A 141 -4.20 16.54 -7.53
C SER A 141 -2.97 17.47 -7.54
N LEU A 142 -1.83 16.97 -8.01
CA LEU A 142 -0.59 17.75 -8.11
C LEU A 142 -0.70 18.80 -9.24
N PRO A 143 -0.10 19.99 -9.07
CA PRO A 143 -0.11 21.04 -10.08
C PRO A 143 0.58 20.57 -11.36
N ASP A 144 0.29 21.21 -12.49
CA ASP A 144 0.94 20.91 -13.76
C ASP A 144 2.40 21.43 -13.77
N VAL A 145 3.31 20.58 -13.32
CA VAL A 145 4.74 20.84 -13.17
C VAL A 145 5.52 19.64 -13.68
N TRP A 146 6.73 19.87 -14.21
CA TRP A 146 7.52 18.81 -14.86
C TRP A 146 7.81 17.60 -13.95
N TRP A 147 7.91 17.82 -12.63
CA TRP A 147 8.20 16.76 -11.66
C TRP A 147 6.97 16.01 -11.17
N LYS A 148 5.75 16.38 -11.60
CA LYS A 148 4.50 15.71 -11.21
C LYS A 148 4.57 14.20 -11.42
N TYR A 149 4.77 13.76 -12.66
CA TYR A 149 4.79 12.32 -12.98
C TYR A 149 5.97 11.58 -12.35
N PRO A 150 7.21 12.11 -12.35
CA PRO A 150 8.30 11.51 -11.57
C PRO A 150 7.94 11.28 -10.09
N VAL A 151 7.34 12.27 -9.42
CA VAL A 151 6.93 12.14 -8.01
C VAL A 151 5.81 11.11 -7.84
N LEU A 152 4.82 11.08 -8.72
CA LEU A 152 3.75 10.07 -8.66
C LEU A 152 4.29 8.64 -8.82
N VAL A 153 5.26 8.43 -9.72
CA VAL A 153 5.92 7.13 -9.88
C VAL A 153 6.73 6.76 -8.63
N LEU A 154 7.47 7.71 -8.06
CA LEU A 154 8.22 7.47 -6.82
C LEU A 154 7.30 7.18 -5.63
N SER A 155 6.18 7.88 -5.52
CA SER A 155 5.14 7.67 -4.49
C SER A 155 4.54 6.26 -4.61
N ALA A 156 4.15 5.83 -5.81
CA ALA A 156 3.65 4.48 -6.07
C ALA A 156 4.66 3.39 -5.70
N ILE A 157 5.93 3.56 -6.08
CA ILE A 157 7.01 2.63 -5.71
C ILE A 157 7.19 2.63 -4.19
N GLN A 158 7.21 3.79 -3.55
CA GLN A 158 7.35 3.88 -2.10
C GLN A 158 6.21 3.17 -1.37
N ASN A 159 4.95 3.40 -1.76
CA ASN A 159 3.81 2.72 -1.14
C ASN A 159 3.90 1.21 -1.29
N SER A 160 4.16 0.73 -2.51
CA SER A 160 4.32 -0.70 -2.75
C SER A 160 5.44 -1.33 -1.91
N VAL A 161 6.59 -0.65 -1.75
CA VAL A 161 7.68 -1.18 -0.94
C VAL A 161 7.30 -1.21 0.53
N VAL A 162 6.71 -0.13 1.06
CA VAL A 162 6.31 -0.07 2.48
C VAL A 162 5.27 -1.14 2.79
N GLU A 163 4.21 -1.21 1.99
CA GLU A 163 3.11 -2.13 2.25
C GLU A 163 3.52 -3.58 2.09
N GLU A 164 4.19 -3.95 1.00
CA GLU A 164 4.48 -5.35 0.75
C GLU A 164 5.62 -5.87 1.64
N VAL A 165 6.62 -5.04 1.95
CA VAL A 165 7.68 -5.45 2.87
C VAL A 165 7.16 -5.57 4.29
N VAL A 166 6.33 -4.64 4.76
CA VAL A 166 5.83 -4.66 6.15
C VAL A 166 4.68 -5.65 6.34
N VAL A 167 3.62 -5.56 5.54
CA VAL A 167 2.34 -6.28 5.77
C VAL A 167 2.39 -7.72 5.29
N VAL A 168 3.10 -7.98 4.19
CA VAL A 168 3.19 -9.33 3.61
C VAL A 168 4.50 -10.00 4.01
N GLY A 169 5.65 -9.37 3.78
CA GLY A 169 6.95 -9.97 4.11
C GLY A 169 7.15 -10.14 5.61
N TYR A 170 7.31 -9.02 6.30
CA TYR A 170 7.72 -8.98 7.70
C TYR A 170 6.63 -9.48 8.65
N LEU A 171 5.40 -8.97 8.53
CA LEU A 171 4.31 -9.34 9.44
C LEU A 171 3.98 -10.82 9.36
N LEU A 172 3.86 -11.42 8.16
CA LEU A 172 3.59 -12.86 8.06
C LEU A 172 4.73 -13.70 8.65
N ARG A 173 5.98 -13.30 8.42
CA ARG A 173 7.15 -13.95 9.03
C ARG A 173 7.05 -13.91 10.56
N ARG A 174 6.79 -12.73 11.13
CA ARG A 174 6.68 -12.53 12.58
C ARG A 174 5.51 -13.27 13.18
N LEU A 175 4.33 -13.22 12.57
CA LEU A 175 3.16 -13.99 13.04
C LEU A 175 3.44 -15.50 13.01
N GLY A 176 4.12 -16.00 11.98
CA GLY A 176 4.58 -17.39 11.90
C GLY A 176 5.52 -17.78 13.04
N GLN A 177 6.55 -16.96 13.31
CA GLN A 177 7.47 -17.18 14.44
C GLN A 177 6.77 -17.09 15.80
N LEU A 178 5.70 -16.30 15.91
CA LEU A 178 4.84 -16.23 17.09
C LEU A 178 3.87 -17.42 17.22
N GLY A 179 3.85 -18.33 16.26
CA GLY A 179 3.03 -19.54 16.27
C GLY A 179 1.60 -19.36 15.75
N TRP A 180 1.33 -18.28 15.02
CA TRP A 180 0.02 -18.11 14.37
C TRP A 180 -0.18 -19.12 13.26
N THR A 181 -1.40 -19.62 13.10
CA THR A 181 -1.73 -20.50 11.96
C THR A 181 -1.66 -19.72 10.65
N PRO A 182 -1.40 -20.41 9.51
CA PRO A 182 -1.43 -19.76 8.21
C PRO A 182 -2.75 -19.04 7.94
N MET A 183 -3.90 -19.57 8.35
CA MET A 183 -5.17 -18.87 8.13
C MET A 183 -5.27 -17.59 8.98
N ALA A 184 -4.90 -17.65 10.26
CA ALA A 184 -4.93 -16.48 11.14
C ALA A 184 -4.00 -15.36 10.65
N ALA A 185 -2.79 -15.72 10.20
CA ALA A 185 -1.85 -14.73 9.65
C ALA A 185 -2.35 -14.10 8.34
N LEU A 186 -3.04 -14.86 7.50
CA LEU A 186 -3.66 -14.35 6.26
C LEU A 186 -4.75 -13.34 6.58
N VAL A 187 -5.66 -13.69 7.50
CA VAL A 187 -6.75 -12.79 7.91
C VAL A 187 -6.19 -11.52 8.55
N ALA A 188 -5.25 -11.65 9.49
CA ALA A 188 -4.65 -10.49 10.16
C ALA A 188 -3.95 -9.54 9.19
N SER A 189 -3.13 -10.08 8.28
CA SER A 189 -2.44 -9.29 7.25
C SER A 189 -3.44 -8.60 6.29
N SER A 190 -4.48 -9.31 5.85
CA SER A 190 -5.49 -8.76 4.93
C SER A 190 -6.37 -7.68 5.59
N VAL A 191 -6.78 -7.90 6.85
CA VAL A 191 -7.54 -6.90 7.63
C VAL A 191 -6.70 -5.68 7.94
N LEU A 192 -5.42 -5.86 8.30
CA LEU A 192 -4.50 -4.74 8.48
C LEU A 192 -4.38 -3.94 7.17
N ARG A 193 -4.27 -4.62 6.02
CA ARG A 193 -4.28 -3.95 4.72
C ARG A 193 -5.53 -3.10 4.51
N GLY A 194 -6.70 -3.70 4.68
CA GLY A 194 -7.96 -2.96 4.58
C GLY A 194 -8.01 -1.74 5.50
N SER A 195 -7.56 -1.88 6.75
CA SER A 195 -7.75 -0.86 7.79
C SER A 195 -7.06 0.46 7.47
N TYR A 196 -5.83 0.46 6.95
CA TYR A 196 -5.15 1.69 6.55
C TYR A 196 -5.67 2.30 5.24
N HIS A 197 -6.62 1.65 4.56
CA HIS A 197 -7.38 2.22 3.44
C HIS A 197 -8.81 2.61 3.79
N LEU A 198 -9.23 2.51 5.06
CA LEU A 198 -10.59 2.81 5.47
C LEU A 198 -10.99 4.28 5.22
N TYR A 199 -10.02 5.20 5.16
CA TYR A 199 -10.24 6.60 4.80
C TYR A 199 -10.79 6.79 3.38
N GLN A 200 -10.62 5.78 2.50
CA GLN A 200 -11.19 5.76 1.15
C GLN A 200 -12.66 5.28 1.16
N GLY A 201 -13.20 4.93 2.33
CA GLY A 201 -14.52 4.36 2.52
C GLY A 201 -14.54 2.83 2.52
N VAL A 202 -15.74 2.27 2.70
CA VAL A 202 -15.96 0.81 2.82
C VAL A 202 -15.49 0.05 1.57
N GLY A 203 -15.66 0.65 0.38
CA GLY A 203 -15.18 0.06 -0.87
C GLY A 203 -13.65 -0.08 -0.91
N GLY A 204 -12.92 0.97 -0.51
CA GLY A 204 -11.46 0.94 -0.40
C GLY A 204 -10.98 -0.07 0.64
N PHE A 205 -11.65 -0.15 1.79
CA PHE A 205 -11.37 -1.17 2.82
C PHE A 205 -11.51 -2.59 2.27
N ILE A 206 -12.67 -2.93 1.69
CA ILE A 206 -12.94 -4.29 1.18
C ILE A 206 -12.02 -4.63 0.01
N GLY A 207 -11.85 -3.71 -0.95
CA GLY A 207 -10.99 -3.93 -2.12
C GLY A 207 -9.55 -4.26 -1.71
N ASN A 208 -9.02 -3.53 -0.74
CA ASN A 208 -7.67 -3.76 -0.24
C ASN A 208 -7.55 -5.01 0.64
N MET A 209 -8.60 -5.40 1.39
CA MET A 209 -8.63 -6.72 2.03
C MET A 209 -8.54 -7.85 1.00
N VAL A 210 -9.31 -7.78 -0.09
CA VAL A 210 -9.28 -8.79 -1.16
C VAL A 210 -7.91 -8.85 -1.82
N MET A 211 -7.32 -7.70 -2.14
CA MET A 211 -5.95 -7.65 -2.65
C MET A 211 -4.95 -8.27 -1.65
N GLY A 212 -5.10 -7.98 -0.36
CA GLY A 212 -4.32 -8.58 0.72
C GLY A 212 -4.38 -10.10 0.71
N VAL A 213 -5.58 -10.69 0.61
CA VAL A 213 -5.75 -12.14 0.52
C VAL A 213 -4.98 -12.71 -0.68
N VAL A 214 -5.17 -12.12 -1.86
CA VAL A 214 -4.49 -12.55 -3.09
C VAL A 214 -2.97 -12.49 -2.91
N PHE A 215 -2.45 -11.39 -2.37
CA PHE A 215 -1.02 -11.17 -2.21
C PHE A 215 -0.40 -12.10 -1.17
N VAL A 216 -1.08 -12.38 -0.05
CA VAL A 216 -0.63 -13.37 0.92
C VAL A 216 -0.56 -14.77 0.29
N LEU A 217 -1.55 -15.15 -0.53
CA LEU A 217 -1.55 -16.44 -1.21
C LEU A 217 -0.41 -16.55 -2.23
N LEU A 218 -0.19 -15.50 -3.04
CA LEU A 218 0.91 -15.44 -3.98
C LEU A 218 2.28 -15.42 -3.29
N TYR A 219 2.42 -14.70 -2.18
CA TYR A 219 3.61 -14.71 -1.35
C TYR A 219 3.92 -16.11 -0.83
N ARG A 220 2.93 -16.85 -0.32
CA ARG A 220 3.12 -18.23 0.12
C ARG A 220 3.51 -19.16 -1.02
N ARG A 221 2.98 -18.92 -2.23
CA ARG A 221 3.28 -19.72 -3.42
C ARG A 221 4.69 -19.48 -3.95
N TRP A 222 5.20 -18.25 -3.85
CA TRP A 222 6.48 -17.85 -4.44
C TRP A 222 7.61 -17.69 -3.43
N GLY A 223 7.29 -17.48 -2.16
CA GLY A 223 8.22 -17.15 -1.08
C GLY A 223 8.91 -15.80 -1.28
N ARG A 224 8.29 -14.86 -2.01
CA ARG A 224 8.93 -13.61 -2.45
C ARG A 224 7.98 -12.43 -2.48
N VAL A 225 8.42 -11.33 -1.88
CA VAL A 225 7.75 -10.02 -1.93
C VAL A 225 8.02 -9.28 -3.24
N GLY A 226 9.15 -9.52 -3.91
CA GLY A 226 9.55 -8.83 -5.15
C GLY A 226 8.44 -8.70 -6.22
N PRO A 227 7.77 -9.78 -6.65
CA PRO A 227 6.68 -9.70 -7.62
C PRO A 227 5.48 -8.86 -7.14
N LEU A 228 5.22 -8.87 -5.83
CA LEU A 228 4.08 -8.17 -5.23
C LEU A 228 4.33 -6.66 -5.20
N VAL A 229 5.56 -6.25 -4.87
CA VAL A 229 6.00 -4.85 -4.97
C VAL A 229 5.83 -4.34 -6.39
N VAL A 230 6.26 -5.12 -7.39
CA VAL A 230 6.06 -4.75 -8.80
C VAL A 230 4.57 -4.64 -9.14
N ALA A 231 3.77 -5.63 -8.74
CA ALA A 231 2.34 -5.62 -9.04
C ALA A 231 1.64 -4.38 -8.46
N HIS A 232 1.89 -4.11 -7.18
CA HIS A 232 1.35 -2.96 -6.49
C HIS A 232 1.83 -1.65 -7.11
N ALA A 233 3.14 -1.48 -7.33
CA ALA A 233 3.67 -0.27 -7.95
C ALA A 233 3.03 0.02 -9.31
N LEU A 234 2.83 -1.01 -10.14
CA LEU A 234 2.19 -0.84 -11.45
C LEU A 234 0.72 -0.44 -11.33
N LEU A 235 -0.03 -1.03 -10.38
CA LEU A 235 -1.41 -0.63 -10.11
C LEU A 235 -1.49 0.85 -9.70
N ASP A 236 -0.64 1.28 -8.78
CA ASP A 236 -0.58 2.65 -8.28
C ASP A 236 -0.10 3.63 -9.36
N ILE A 237 0.93 3.28 -10.14
CA ILE A 237 1.40 4.12 -11.27
C ILE A 237 0.26 4.32 -12.28
N VAL A 238 -0.44 3.25 -12.66
CA VAL A 238 -1.58 3.34 -13.59
C VAL A 238 -2.70 4.19 -12.99
N ALA A 239 -3.00 4.04 -11.70
CA ALA A 239 -4.01 4.84 -11.03
C ALA A 239 -3.62 6.33 -10.96
N PHE A 240 -2.40 6.65 -10.54
CA PHE A 240 -1.95 8.04 -10.33
C PHE A 240 -1.67 8.75 -11.65
N VAL A 241 -0.78 8.19 -12.47
CA VAL A 241 -0.39 8.79 -13.75
C VAL A 241 -1.54 8.71 -14.76
N GLY A 242 -2.24 7.58 -14.80
CA GLY A 242 -3.39 7.42 -15.70
C GLY A 242 -4.52 8.40 -15.37
N TYR A 243 -4.82 8.62 -14.09
CA TYR A 243 -5.77 9.66 -13.69
C TYR A 243 -5.29 11.04 -14.13
N GLY A 244 -4.04 11.43 -13.83
CA GLY A 244 -3.52 12.75 -14.21
C GLY A 244 -3.48 13.01 -15.72
N LEU A 245 -3.34 11.96 -16.54
CA LEU A 245 -3.37 12.08 -18.00
C LEU A 245 -4.78 12.14 -18.59
N LEU A 246 -5.77 11.50 -17.96
CA LEU A 246 -7.10 11.26 -18.53
C LEU A 246 -8.23 12.05 -17.87
N ALA A 247 -8.09 12.44 -16.60
CA ALA A 247 -9.09 13.23 -15.89
C ALA A 247 -9.38 14.53 -16.66
N GLY A 248 -10.66 14.85 -16.84
CA GLY A 248 -11.12 16.00 -17.64
C GLY A 248 -11.04 15.81 -19.16
N LYS A 249 -10.46 14.71 -19.65
CA LYS A 249 -10.39 14.37 -21.08
C LYS A 249 -11.31 13.23 -21.48
N VAL A 250 -11.70 12.39 -20.52
CA VAL A 250 -12.65 11.30 -20.73
C VAL A 250 -13.89 11.52 -19.88
N GLY A 251 -15.07 11.33 -20.47
CA GLY A 251 -16.34 11.49 -19.76
C GLY A 251 -16.57 10.43 -18.69
N TRP A 252 -15.64 9.47 -18.52
CA TRP A 252 -15.81 8.36 -17.61
C TRP A 252 -15.07 8.43 -16.28
N LEU A 253 -14.09 9.33 -16.13
CA LEU A 253 -13.40 9.57 -14.87
C LEU A 253 -14.10 10.70 -14.09
N PRO A 254 -14.18 10.61 -12.76
CA PRO A 254 -14.68 11.72 -11.97
C PRO A 254 -13.63 12.83 -11.97
N THR A 255 -14.09 14.07 -12.10
CA THR A 255 -13.29 15.27 -11.86
C THR A 255 -13.97 16.05 -10.75
N VAL A 256 -13.17 16.52 -9.79
CA VAL A 256 -13.64 17.39 -8.70
C VAL A 256 -13.36 18.84 -9.03
#